data_AF-A0A965Z002-F1
#
_entry.id   AF-A0A965Z002-F1
#
_cell.length_a   1.000
_cell.length_b   1.000
_cell.length_c   1.000
_cell.angle_alpha   90.00
_cell.angle_beta   90.00
_cell.angle_gamma   90.00
#
_symmetry.space_group_name_H-M   'P 1'
#
loop_
_entity.id
_entity.type
_entity.pdbx_description
1 polymer ?
#
loop_
_entity_poly.entity_id
_entity_poly.type
_entity_poly.pdbx_seq_one_letter_code
_entity_poly.pdbx_strand_id
1 'polypeptide(L)'
;MLKNIPKMLSPQLVKTLMEMGHGDEIVIADGNFPSHTISSNVIRADGLSAVDLLKAIMQLFPLDSYSEHQVFLMEVVPGDAYSPVIWEDYKT
;
A
#
# COMPACT_ATOMS: atom_id res chain seq x y z
N MET A 1 -3.22 -17.64 -11.12
CA MET A 1 -4.44 -16.91 -10.68
C MET A 1 -5.27 -17.85 -9.83
N LEU A 2 -5.76 -17.39 -8.67
CA LEU A 2 -6.60 -18.19 -7.77
C LEU A 2 -8.03 -17.66 -7.78
N LYS A 3 -9.00 -18.51 -7.45
CA LYS A 3 -10.39 -18.09 -7.28
C LYS A 3 -10.48 -17.18 -6.05
N ASN A 4 -11.24 -16.10 -6.14
CA ASN A 4 -11.50 -15.14 -5.06
C ASN A 4 -10.27 -14.40 -4.51
N ILE A 5 -9.14 -14.43 -5.22
CA ILE A 5 -7.95 -13.63 -4.88
C ILE A 5 -7.72 -12.63 -6.01
N PRO A 6 -7.57 -11.32 -5.71
CA PRO A 6 -7.35 -10.30 -6.72
C PRO A 6 -6.16 -10.64 -7.60
N LYS A 7 -6.41 -10.55 -8.91
CA LYS A 7 -5.51 -11.06 -9.93
C LYS A 7 -4.13 -10.38 -9.95
N MET A 8 -4.10 -9.11 -9.59
CA MET A 8 -2.87 -8.31 -9.59
C MET A 8 -1.95 -8.56 -8.39
N LEU A 9 -2.43 -9.24 -7.34
CA LEU A 9 -1.59 -9.55 -6.19
C LEU A 9 -0.60 -10.65 -6.58
N SER A 10 0.69 -10.31 -6.57
CA SER A 10 1.75 -11.28 -6.82
C SER A 10 1.76 -12.35 -5.71
N PRO A 11 2.23 -13.57 -5.99
CA PRO A 11 2.33 -14.61 -4.96
C PRO A 11 3.14 -14.17 -3.73
N GLN A 12 4.21 -13.39 -3.94
CA GLN A 12 5.04 -12.85 -2.87
C GLN A 12 4.29 -11.82 -2.01
N LEU A 13 3.47 -10.96 -2.63
CA LEU A 13 2.65 -10.01 -1.89
C LEU A 13 1.61 -10.74 -1.03
N VAL A 14 0.90 -11.73 -1.60
CA VAL A 14 -0.08 -12.54 -0.84
C VAL A 14 0.58 -13.24 0.35
N LYS A 15 1.75 -13.88 0.15
CA LYS A 15 2.51 -14.49 1.25
C LYS A 15 2.82 -13.47 2.34
N THR A 16 3.32 -12.29 1.96
CA THR A 16 3.70 -11.24 2.91
C THR A 16 2.50 -10.76 3.72
N LEU A 17 1.35 -10.50 3.08
CA LEU A 17 0.11 -10.13 3.77
C LEU A 17 -0.37 -11.22 4.75
N MET A 18 -0.18 -12.50 4.42
CA MET A 18 -0.54 -13.63 5.30
C MET A 18 0.42 -13.83 6.48
N GLU A 19 1.66 -13.36 6.37
CA GLU A 19 2.66 -13.43 7.44
C GLU A 19 2.59 -12.23 8.40
N MET A 20 1.98 -11.12 7.98
CA MET A 20 1.78 -9.95 8.82
C MET A 20 0.88 -10.27 10.01
N GLY A 21 1.31 -9.85 11.20
CA GLY A 21 0.56 -9.90 12.43
C GLY A 21 -0.19 -8.60 12.72
N HIS A 22 -0.85 -8.56 13.89
CA HIS A 22 -1.52 -7.36 14.37
C HIS A 22 -0.51 -6.24 14.64
N GLY A 23 -0.74 -5.07 14.05
CA GLY A 23 0.14 -3.91 14.15
C GLY A 23 1.30 -3.89 13.15
N ASP A 24 1.49 -4.93 12.33
CA ASP A 24 2.43 -4.86 11.22
C ASP A 24 1.91 -3.92 10.13
N GLU A 25 2.83 -3.16 9.53
CA GLU A 25 2.52 -2.13 8.54
C GLU A 25 3.08 -2.48 7.15
N ILE A 26 2.42 -2.00 6.11
CA ILE A 26 2.88 -2.12 4.72
C ILE A 26 2.78 -0.77 4.02
N VAL A 27 3.81 -0.43 3.24
CA VAL A 27 3.86 0.81 2.45
C VAL A 27 3.58 0.51 0.99
N ILE A 28 2.58 1.18 0.42
CA ILE A 28 2.40 1.28 -1.04
C ILE A 28 3.19 2.49 -1.52
N ALA A 29 4.37 2.23 -2.06
CA ALA A 29 5.32 3.24 -2.50
C ALA A 29 5.09 3.65 -3.97
N ASP A 30 5.22 4.94 -4.27
CA ASP A 30 5.27 5.43 -5.65
C ASP A 30 6.65 5.15 -6.30
N GLY A 31 6.80 5.52 -7.58
CA GLY A 31 8.03 5.30 -8.32
C GLY A 31 9.23 6.16 -7.88
N ASN A 32 9.01 7.19 -7.05
CA ASN A 32 10.05 8.10 -6.56
C ASN A 32 10.52 7.73 -5.15
N PHE A 33 9.73 6.96 -4.41
CA PHE A 33 10.06 6.56 -3.04
C PHE A 33 11.32 5.65 -3.00
N PRO A 34 12.25 5.87 -2.07
CA PRO A 34 13.51 5.13 -1.99
C PRO A 34 13.34 3.75 -1.31
N SER A 35 12.45 2.90 -1.84
CA SER A 35 12.03 1.62 -1.21
C SER A 35 13.20 0.72 -0.82
N HIS A 36 14.19 0.57 -1.70
CA HIS A 36 15.35 -0.32 -1.48
C HIS A 36 16.38 0.25 -0.49
N THR A 37 16.34 1.55 -0.19
CA THR A 37 17.16 2.15 0.86
C THR A 37 16.53 1.95 2.24
N ILE A 38 15.19 2.00 2.31
CA ILE A 38 14.43 2.02 3.56
C ILE A 38 14.08 0.61 4.04
N SER A 39 13.93 -0.35 3.13
CA SER A 39 13.52 -1.72 3.46
C SER A 39 14.36 -2.77 2.74
N SER A 40 14.69 -3.85 3.44
CA SER A 40 15.23 -5.08 2.86
C SER A 40 14.14 -5.99 2.27
N ASN A 41 12.88 -5.75 2.57
CA ASN A 41 11.72 -6.47 2.05
C ASN A 41 10.95 -5.56 1.07
N VAL A 42 11.37 -5.57 -0.20
CA VAL A 42 10.73 -4.79 -1.27
C VAL A 42 10.07 -5.74 -2.26
N ILE A 43 8.77 -5.56 -2.47
CA ILE A 43 7.99 -6.31 -3.45
C ILE A 43 7.69 -5.38 -4.61
N ARG A 44 8.26 -5.68 -5.78
CA ARG A 44 8.05 -4.89 -6.99
C ARG A 44 6.62 -5.10 -7.51
N ALA A 45 5.96 -3.98 -7.83
CA ALA A 45 4.62 -3.92 -8.40
C ALA A 45 4.59 -2.95 -9.61
N ASP A 46 5.66 -2.97 -10.40
CA ASP A 46 5.83 -2.09 -11.55
C ASP A 46 4.65 -2.19 -12.53
N GLY A 47 4.21 -1.03 -13.05
CA GLY A 47 3.10 -0.95 -14.00
C GLY A 47 1.70 -1.06 -13.38
N LEU A 48 1.59 -1.18 -12.06
CA LEU A 48 0.31 -1.13 -11.35
C LEU A 48 0.05 0.26 -10.77
N SER A 49 -1.22 0.68 -10.78
CA SER A 49 -1.66 1.88 -10.06
C SER A 49 -1.67 1.61 -8.55
N ALA A 50 -1.23 2.59 -7.75
CA ALA A 50 -1.32 2.53 -6.29
C ALA A 50 -2.78 2.38 -5.81
N VAL A 51 -3.74 3.02 -6.50
CA VAL A 51 -5.17 2.94 -6.18
C VAL A 51 -5.69 1.53 -6.40
N ASP A 52 -5.36 0.91 -7.53
CA ASP A 52 -5.80 -0.45 -7.85
C ASP A 52 -5.16 -1.47 -6.91
N LEU A 53 -3.89 -1.28 -6.59
CA LEU A 53 -3.17 -2.14 -5.65
C LEU A 53 -3.75 -2.04 -4.24
N LEU A 54 -4.04 -0.82 -3.76
CA LEU A 54 -4.71 -0.59 -2.48
C LEU A 54 -6.05 -1.33 -2.42
N LYS A 55 -6.90 -1.15 -3.43
CA LYS A 55 -8.21 -1.84 -3.52
C LYS A 55 -8.08 -3.36 -3.52
N ALA A 56 -7.05 -3.90 -4.16
CA ALA A 56 -6.79 -5.33 -4.15
C ALA A 56 -6.31 -5.82 -2.77
N ILE A 57 -5.41 -5.09 -2.10
CA ILE A 57 -4.91 -5.43 -0.76
C ILE A 57 -6.05 -5.39 0.26
N MET A 58 -6.91 -4.37 0.21
CA MET A 58 -8.04 -4.20 1.16
C MET A 58 -9.08 -5.32 1.10
N GLN A 59 -9.12 -6.13 0.04
CA GLN A 59 -9.98 -7.32 -0.01
C GLN A 59 -9.50 -8.44 0.92
N LEU A 60 -8.23 -8.42 1.33
CA LEU A 60 -7.59 -9.47 2.15
C LEU A 60 -7.04 -8.93 3.49
N PHE A 61 -6.82 -7.63 3.60
CA PHE A 61 -6.08 -7.01 4.69
C PHE A 61 -7.01 -6.23 5.64
N PRO A 62 -7.31 -6.75 6.84
CA PRO A 62 -8.08 -6.00 7.83
C PRO A 62 -7.22 -4.87 8.44
N LEU A 63 -7.80 -3.68 8.54
CA LEU A 63 -7.15 -2.56 9.23
C LEU A 63 -7.31 -2.68 10.75
N ASP A 64 -6.34 -2.12 11.47
CA ASP A 64 -6.26 -2.20 12.91
C ASP A 64 -7.35 -1.36 13.62
N SER A 65 -8.29 -2.01 14.31
CA SER A 65 -9.35 -1.33 15.05
C SER A 65 -8.94 -0.71 16.40
N TYR A 66 -7.70 -0.95 16.85
CA TYR A 66 -7.18 -0.45 18.13
C TYR A 66 -6.32 0.82 17.97
N SER A 67 -5.92 1.16 16.73
CA SER A 67 -5.19 2.40 16.44
C SER A 67 -6.14 3.58 16.22
N GLU A 68 -5.68 4.79 16.54
CA GLU A 68 -6.39 6.04 16.18
C GLU A 68 -6.36 6.28 14.66
N HIS A 69 -5.26 5.89 14.01
CA HIS A 69 -5.05 6.04 12.56
C HIS A 69 -4.42 4.77 11.99
N GLN A 70 -5.03 4.21 10.93
CA GLN A 70 -4.60 2.97 10.28
C GLN A 70 -3.92 3.22 8.93
N VAL A 71 -4.03 4.44 8.40
CA VAL A 71 -3.54 4.82 7.08
C VAL A 71 -2.83 6.16 7.20
N PHE A 72 -1.62 6.22 6.65
CA PHE A 72 -0.78 7.41 6.67
C PHE A 72 -0.39 7.78 5.23
N LEU A 73 -0.31 9.07 4.97
CA LEU A 73 0.12 9.63 3.69
C LEU A 73 1.24 10.63 3.94
N MET A 74 2.15 10.77 2.98
CA MET A 74 3.25 11.72 3.08
C MET A 74 2.71 13.15 2.91
N GLU A 75 2.91 14.02 3.89
CA GLU A 75 2.56 15.43 3.80
C GLU A 75 3.35 16.12 2.67
N VAL A 76 2.71 17.05 1.98
CA VAL A 76 3.37 17.90 0.98
C VAL A 76 4.40 18.78 1.68
N VAL A 77 5.60 18.88 1.11
CA VAL A 77 6.67 19.71 1.69
C VAL A 77 6.21 21.17 1.78
N PRO A 78 6.38 21.85 2.93
CA PRO A 78 5.97 23.24 3.07
C PRO A 78 6.60 24.15 2.00
N GLY A 79 5.75 24.83 1.23
CA GLY A 79 6.17 25.71 0.14
C GLY A 79 5.96 25.12 -1.26
N ASP A 80 5.74 23.81 -1.38
CA ASP A 80 5.37 23.21 -2.67
C ASP A 80 3.92 23.59 -3.05
N ALA A 81 3.72 23.96 -4.31
CA ALA A 81 2.40 24.31 -4.85
C ALA A 81 1.58 23.08 -5.28
N TYR A 82 2.03 21.88 -4.94
CA TYR A 82 1.40 20.63 -5.36
C TYR A 82 0.22 20.27 -4.44
N SER A 83 -0.90 19.87 -5.06
CA SER A 83 -2.05 19.31 -4.34
C SER A 83 -2.21 17.83 -4.72
N PRO A 84 -2.14 16.90 -3.75
CA PRO A 84 -2.17 15.46 -4.01
C PRO A 84 -3.61 14.99 -4.21
N VAL A 85 -4.16 15.26 -5.39
CA VAL A 85 -5.53 14.88 -5.76
C VAL A 85 -5.82 13.39 -5.64
N ILE A 86 -4.78 12.54 -5.76
CA ILE A 86 -4.87 11.08 -5.61
C ILE A 86 -5.32 10.66 -4.20
N TRP A 87 -5.19 11.51 -3.18
CA TRP A 87 -5.65 11.20 -1.82
C TRP A 87 -7.15 10.96 -1.75
N GLU A 88 -7.95 11.59 -2.62
CA GLU A 88 -9.38 11.31 -2.70
C GLU A 88 -9.66 9.92 -3.27
N ASP A 89 -8.86 9.46 -4.24
CA ASP A 89 -9.00 8.12 -4.82
C ASP A 89 -8.67 7.02 -3.80
N TYR A 90 -7.78 7.28 -2.84
CA TYR A 90 -7.46 6.36 -1.75
C TYR A 90 -8.59 6.18 -0.72
N LYS A 91 -9.58 7.07 -0.68
CA LYS A 91 -10.75 6.95 0.23
C LYS A 91 -11.82 6.00 -0.30
N THR A 92 -11.67 5.47 -1.53
CA THR A 92 -12.71 4.72 -2.26
C THR A 92 -12.58 3.21 -2.22
#